data_AF-X0U4H3-F1
#
_entry.id   AF-X0U4H3-F1
#
_cell.length_a   1.000
_cell.length_b   1.000
_cell.length_c   1.000
_cell.angle_alpha   90.00
_cell.angle_beta   90.00
_cell.angle_gamma   90.00
#
_symmetry.space_group_name_H-M   'P 1'
#
loop_
_entity.id
_entity.type
_entity.pdbx_description
1 polymer ?
#
loop_
_entity_poly.entity_id
_entity_poly.type
_entity_poly.pdbx_seq_one_letter_code
_entity_poly.pdbx_strand_id
1 'polypeptide(L)' 'MNYFPNYNTAKENELFLIEGSCKTLEISLKNGNANDKLHLKTGTTIKIS' A
#
# COMPACT_ATOMS: atom_id res chain seq x y z
N MET A 1 -6.58 4.41 4.93
CA MET A 1 -5.15 4.52 4.56
C MET A 1 -4.94 5.87 3.91
N ASN A 2 -3.79 6.51 4.09
CA ASN A 2 -3.51 7.81 3.49
C ASN A 2 -2.71 7.64 2.20
N TYR A 3 -2.96 8.53 1.23
CA TYR A 3 -2.20 8.59 -0.01
C TYR A 3 -0.96 9.46 0.16
N PHE A 4 0.17 8.98 -0.34
CA PHE A 4 1.44 9.69 -0.33
C PHE A 4 2.03 9.74 -1.75
N PRO A 5 2.89 10.72 -2.05
CA PRO A 5 3.58 10.77 -3.34
C PRO A 5 4.61 9.65 -3.51
N ASN A 6 5.19 9.14 -2.42
CA ASN A 6 6.19 8.07 -2.43
C ASN A 6 6.48 7.54 -1.00
N TYR A 7 7.32 6.50 -0.94
CA TYR A 7 7.80 5.87 0.29
C TYR A 7 8.50 6.83 1.27
N ASN A 8 9.18 7.89 0.79
CA ASN A 8 9.94 8.79 1.66
C ASN A 8 9.03 9.60 2.58
N THR A 9 7.85 9.96 2.08
CA THR A 9 6.84 10.74 2.81
C THR A 9 5.91 9.89 3.67
N ALA A 10 5.93 8.57 3.50
CA ALA A 10 5.13 7.64 4.28
C ALA A 10 5.73 7.39 5.67
N LYS A 11 4.88 7.04 6.64
CA LYS A 11 5.26 6.71 8.01
C LYS A 11 5.81 5.29 8.10
N GLU A 12 6.81 5.11 8.96
CA GLU A 12 7.39 3.79 9.25
C GLU A 12 6.34 2.82 9.81
N ASN A 13 6.39 1.56 9.38
CA ASN A 13 5.51 0.49 9.86
C ASN A 13 3.99 0.71 9.71
N GLU A 14 3.55 1.72 8.96
CA GLU A 14 2.14 1.96 8.65
C GLU A 14 1.79 1.60 7.20
N LEU A 15 0.56 1.13 6.97
CA LEU A 15 0.02 0.89 5.63
C LEU A 15 -0.38 2.20 4.97
N PHE A 16 -0.04 2.35 3.69
CA PHE A 16 -0.34 3.55 2.92
C PHE A 16 -0.61 3.25 1.44
N LEU A 17 -1.09 4.29 0.73
CA LEU A 17 -1.37 4.23 -0.70
C LEU A 17 -0.37 5.10 -1.47
N ILE A 18 0.04 4.63 -2.65
CA ILE A 18 0.81 5.40 -3.65
C ILE A 18 0.35 5.05 -5.06
N GLU A 19 0.72 5.85 -6.05
CA GLU A 19 0.78 5.39 -7.44
C GLU A 19 2.09 4.61 -7.63
N GLY A 20 1.96 3.30 -7.88
CA GLY A 20 3.10 2.43 -8.14
C GLY A 20 3.71 2.65 -9.52
N SER A 21 4.89 2.10 -9.77
CA SER A 21 5.64 2.28 -11.04
C SER A 21 4.90 1.79 -12.29
N CYS A 22 3.85 0.98 -12.13
CA CYS A 22 3.00 0.47 -13.19
C CYS A 22 1.75 1.35 -13.46
N LYS A 23 1.68 2.58 -12.92
CA LYS A 23 0.51 3.49 -13.03
C LYS A 23 -0.77 2.88 -12.45
N THR A 24 -0.63 2.15 -11.35
CA THR A 24 -1.71 1.50 -10.62
C THR A 24 -1.67 1.93 -9.16
N LEU A 25 -2.83 1.92 -8.50
CA LEU A 25 -2.89 2.14 -7.06
C LEU A 25 -2.20 0.98 -6.33
N GLU A 26 -1.22 1.29 -5.49
CA GLU A 26 -0.44 0.33 -4.71
C GLU A 26 -0.75 0.51 -3.22
N ILE A 27 -0.92 -0.60 -2.50
CA ILE A 27 -0.99 -0.63 -1.04
C ILE A 27 0.36 -1.12 -0.53
N SER A 28 1.06 -0.29 0.23
CA SER A 28 2.44 -0.53 0.63
C SER A 28 2.65 -0.37 2.13
N LEU A 29 3.72 -0.97 2.65
CA LEU A 29 4.17 -0.85 4.04
C LEU A 29 5.62 -0.38 4.01
N LYS A 30 5.94 0.70 4.73
CA LYS A 30 7.29 1.27 4.66
C LYS A 30 8.25 0.33 5.38
N ASN A 31 9.32 -0.06 4.69
CA ASN A 31 10.32 -1.03 5.16
C ASN A 31 9.72 -2.37 5.60
N GLY A 32 8.66 -2.84 4.94
CA GLY A 32 8.03 -4.11 5.24
C GLY A 32 7.19 -4.67 4.09
N ASN A 33 6.55 -5.80 4.34
CA ASN A 33 5.65 -6.44 3.40
C ASN A 33 4.19 -6.15 3.78
N ALA A 34 3.46 -5.46 2.90
CA ALA A 34 2.05 -5.13 3.14
C ALA A 34 1.17 -6.39 3.25
N ASN A 35 1.51 -7.47 2.52
CA ASN A 35 0.69 -8.67 2.50
C ASN A 35 0.80 -9.50 3.79
N ASP A 36 1.86 -9.33 4.56
CA ASP A 36 1.99 -9.97 5.88
C ASP A 36 0.96 -9.42 6.88
N LYS A 37 0.45 -8.20 6.65
CA LYS A 37 -0.62 -7.60 7.47
C LYS A 37 -2.01 -7.84 6.91
N LEU A 38 -2.14 -7.83 5.59
CA LEU A 38 -3.44 -7.85 4.92
C LEU A 38 -3.92 -9.27 4.57
N HIS A 39 -3.00 -10.24 4.48
CA HIS A 39 -3.29 -11.64 4.15
C HIS A 39 -4.17 -11.82 2.90
N LEU A 40 -3.85 -11.06 1.84
CA LEU A 40 -4.62 -11.02 0.60
C LEU A 40 -4.09 -12.03 -0.42
N LYS A 41 -4.97 -12.37 -1.36
CA LYS A 41 -4.65 -13.19 -2.52
C LYS A 41 -5.06 -12.45 -3.79
N THR A 42 -4.47 -12.81 -4.92
CA THR A 42 -4.85 -12.26 -6.23
C THR A 42 -6.33 -12.54 -6.51
N GLY A 43 -7.05 -11.52 -6.99
CA GLY A 43 -8.49 -11.61 -7.23
C GLY A 43 -9.36 -11.19 -6.03
N THR A 44 -8.76 -10.89 -4.86
CA THR A 44 -9.51 -10.31 -3.75
C THR A 44 -9.98 -8.89 -4.08
N THR A 45 -11.28 -8.62 -3.90
CA THR A 45 -11.85 -7.28 -4.02
C THR A 45 -11.61 -6.47 -2.74
N ILE A 46 -11.07 -5.26 -2.88
CA ILE A 46 -10.82 -4.33 -1.78
C ILE A 46 -11.64 -3.06 -2.02
N LYS A 47 -12.37 -2.62 -1.01
CA LYS A 47 -13.02 -1.30 -1.03
C LYS A 47 -12.05 -0.27 -0.44
N ILE A 48 -11.78 0.79 -1.20
CA ILE A 48 -11.04 1.96 -0.74
C ILE A 48 -12.04 3.11 -0.64
N SER A 49 -12.01 3.83 0.49
CA SER A 49 -12.90 4.95 0.82
C SER A 49 -12.09 6.12 1.33
#